data_AF-A0A565CIP1-F1
#
_entry.id   AF-A0A565CIP1-F1
#
_cell.length_a   1.000
_cell.length_b   1.000
_cell.length_c   1.000
_cell.angle_alpha   90.00
_cell.angle_beta   90.00
_cell.angle_gamma   90.00
#
_symmetry.space_group_name_H-M   'P 1'
#
loop_
_entity.id
_entity.type
_entity.pdbx_description
1 polymer ?
#
loop_
_entity_poly.entity_id
_entity_poly.type
_entity_poly.pdbx_seq_one_letter_code
_entity_poly.pdbx_strand_id
1 'polypeptide(L)'
;MASLKLLTLLCFFVFTILSSVSGSIVFSKPHAAESFNVSLIQNFGSCRYTVIITTSCSSPRYTRDQISLSFGDGYGNQVYAPRLDDPGSRAFEQCSSDTYEINGPCAYQICYVYLYRSGPDGWVPGSVKIFSHGSKAVTFSYNTFVPESIWYGFNYCNSVSHSNSLAFGLGKLILVVLATLLC
;
A
#
# COMPACT_ATOMS: atom_id res chain seq x y z
N MET A 1 -22.98 -11.04 -50.76
CA MET A 1 -23.71 -10.78 -49.49
C MET A 1 -23.15 -11.54 -48.27
N ALA A 2 -22.59 -12.75 -48.41
CA ALA A 2 -22.00 -13.49 -47.28
C ALA A 2 -20.70 -12.87 -46.73
N SER A 3 -19.84 -12.31 -47.61
CA SER A 3 -18.55 -11.71 -47.23
C SER A 3 -18.71 -10.48 -46.31
N LEU A 4 -19.67 -9.60 -46.57
CA LEU A 4 -19.93 -8.41 -45.74
C LEU A 4 -20.49 -8.76 -44.35
N LYS A 5 -21.24 -9.86 -44.24
CA LYS A 5 -21.76 -10.38 -42.95
C LYS A 5 -20.67 -11.05 -42.11
N LEU A 6 -19.72 -11.71 -42.76
CA LEU A 6 -18.57 -12.31 -42.08
C LEU A 6 -17.62 -11.24 -41.54
N LEU A 7 -17.42 -10.18 -42.33
CA LEU A 7 -16.59 -9.04 -41.95
C LEU A 7 -17.17 -8.27 -40.76
N THR A 8 -18.48 -8.01 -40.75
CA THR A 8 -19.13 -7.35 -39.60
C THR A 8 -19.11 -8.19 -38.33
N LEU A 9 -19.21 -9.52 -38.44
CA LEU A 9 -19.10 -10.43 -37.30
C LEU A 9 -17.69 -10.42 -36.69
N LEU A 10 -16.65 -10.40 -37.52
CA LEU A 10 -15.24 -10.29 -37.11
C LEU A 10 -14.97 -8.97 -36.39
N CYS A 11 -15.46 -7.85 -36.92
CA CYS A 11 -15.33 -6.53 -36.27
C CYS A 11 -16.03 -6.48 -34.90
N PHE A 12 -17.22 -7.09 -34.77
CA PHE A 12 -17.94 -7.15 -33.51
C PHE A 12 -17.18 -7.97 -32.45
N PHE A 13 -16.57 -9.09 -32.86
CA PHE A 13 -15.77 -9.93 -31.98
C PHE A 13 -14.52 -9.19 -31.47
N VAL A 14 -13.82 -8.45 -32.34
CA VAL A 14 -12.68 -7.61 -31.95
C VAL A 14 -13.08 -6.52 -30.96
N PHE A 15 -14.24 -5.87 -31.15
CA PHE A 15 -14.75 -4.84 -30.24
C PHE A 15 -15.10 -5.40 -28.85
N THR A 16 -15.59 -6.64 -28.77
CA THR A 16 -15.86 -7.32 -27.50
C THR A 16 -14.58 -7.71 -26.74
N ILE A 17 -13.49 -8.04 -27.44
CA ILE A 17 -12.19 -8.31 -26.81
C ILE A 17 -11.52 -7.03 -26.31
N LEU A 18 -11.69 -5.90 -27.00
CA LEU A 18 -11.19 -4.59 -26.54
C LEU A 18 -11.88 -4.07 -25.28
N SER A 19 -13.13 -4.45 -25.03
CA SER A 19 -13.91 -3.96 -23.88
C SER A 19 -13.65 -4.72 -22.57
N SER A 20 -12.90 -5.82 -22.61
CA SER A 20 -12.45 -6.53 -21.41
C SER A 20 -11.03 -6.13 -21.05
N VAL A 21 -10.90 -5.13 -20.18
CA VAL A 21 -9.95 -5.00 -19.06
C VAL A 21 -10.09 -3.55 -18.56
N SER A 22 -11.03 -3.34 -17.65
CA SER A 22 -10.94 -2.27 -16.66
C SER A 22 -10.82 -2.97 -15.31
N GLY A 23 -9.60 -3.36 -14.96
CA GLY A 23 -9.30 -3.73 -13.58
C GLY A 23 -9.36 -2.46 -12.76
N SER A 24 -10.39 -2.29 -11.94
CA SER A 24 -10.39 -1.23 -10.93
C SER A 24 -9.21 -1.49 -9.98
N ILE A 25 -8.22 -0.61 -9.98
CA ILE A 25 -7.20 -0.59 -8.94
C ILE A 25 -7.93 -0.16 -7.67
N VAL A 26 -8.37 -1.12 -6.86
CA VAL A 26 -8.99 -0.82 -5.57
C VAL A 26 -7.87 -0.31 -4.67
N PHE A 27 -7.70 1.01 -4.61
CA PHE A 27 -7.02 1.65 -3.51
C PHE A 27 -7.89 1.41 -2.28
N SER A 28 -7.62 0.32 -1.54
CA SER A 28 -8.35 0.06 -0.30
C SER A 28 -8.09 1.23 0.63
N LYS A 29 -9.14 1.78 1.23
CA LYS A 29 -8.99 2.73 2.33
C LYS A 29 -8.37 2.03 3.53
N PRO A 30 -7.68 2.76 4.42
CA PRO A 30 -7.26 2.16 5.68
C PRO A 30 -8.50 1.68 6.43
N HIS A 31 -8.36 0.57 7.13
CA HIS A 31 -9.44 -0.07 7.86
C HIS A 31 -8.95 -0.58 9.21
N ALA A 32 -9.90 -0.78 10.13
CA ALA A 32 -9.63 -1.44 11.39
C ALA A 32 -9.24 -2.91 11.12
N ALA A 33 -8.21 -3.39 11.79
CA ALA A 33 -7.86 -4.80 11.75
C ALA A 33 -8.89 -5.61 12.54
N GLU A 34 -9.52 -6.62 11.92
CA GLU A 34 -10.51 -7.48 12.61
C GLU A 34 -9.84 -8.39 13.65
N SER A 35 -8.62 -8.83 13.37
CA SER A 35 -7.75 -9.51 14.32
C SER A 35 -6.30 -9.16 14.00
N PHE A 36 -5.58 -8.62 14.98
CA PHE A 36 -4.17 -8.28 14.84
C PHE A 36 -3.41 -8.70 16.10
N ASN A 37 -2.46 -9.61 15.94
CA ASN A 37 -1.67 -10.09 17.05
C ASN A 37 -0.23 -9.63 16.89
N VAL A 38 0.25 -8.84 17.86
CA VAL A 38 1.60 -8.28 17.88
C VAL A 38 2.63 -9.25 18.49
N SER A 39 2.18 -10.37 19.06
CA SER A 39 3.04 -11.31 19.80
C SER A 39 4.00 -12.14 18.96
N LEU A 40 3.93 -12.08 17.62
CA LEU A 40 4.84 -12.82 16.74
C LEU A 40 6.16 -12.05 16.51
N ILE A 41 6.86 -11.68 17.58
CA ILE A 41 8.21 -11.12 17.49
C ILE A 41 9.16 -12.27 17.15
N GLN A 42 9.30 -12.57 15.87
CA GLN A 42 10.32 -13.49 15.39
C GLN A 42 11.67 -12.75 15.40
N ASN A 43 12.49 -13.05 16.40
CA ASN A 43 13.80 -12.44 16.61
C ASN A 43 14.88 -12.96 15.63
N PHE A 44 14.48 -13.35 14.42
CA PHE A 44 15.35 -13.96 13.42
C PHE A 44 15.65 -12.96 12.29
N GLY A 45 16.89 -12.49 12.27
CA GLY A 45 17.40 -11.49 11.32
C GLY A 45 17.31 -10.06 11.86
N SER A 46 18.38 -9.28 11.70
CA SER A 46 18.40 -7.85 12.04
C SER A 46 18.42 -7.01 10.76
N CYS A 47 17.25 -6.82 10.16
CA CYS A 47 17.09 -5.80 9.12
C CYS A 47 16.80 -4.45 9.78
N ARG A 48 17.42 -3.40 9.24
CA ARG A 48 17.17 -2.02 9.66
C ARG A 48 16.28 -1.34 8.61
N TYR A 49 15.16 -0.81 9.08
CA TYR A 49 14.18 -0.10 8.28
C TYR A 49 14.21 1.38 8.60
N THR A 50 14.12 2.20 7.57
CA THR A 50 13.79 3.61 7.69
C THR A 50 12.30 3.79 7.44
N VAL A 51 11.61 4.34 8.44
CA VAL A 51 10.19 4.69 8.35
C VAL A 51 10.05 6.19 8.41
N ILE A 52 9.40 6.76 7.41
CA ILE A 52 9.07 8.19 7.35
C ILE A 52 7.57 8.31 7.50
N ILE A 53 7.12 8.99 8.54
CA ILE A 53 5.71 9.27 8.81
C ILE A 53 5.48 10.74 8.55
N THR A 54 4.66 11.05 7.55
CA THR A 54 4.21 12.43 7.29
C THR A 54 2.88 12.65 8.00
N THR A 55 2.79 13.69 8.81
CA THR A 55 1.55 14.12 9.46
C THR A 55 0.79 15.08 8.55
N SER A 56 -0.52 14.87 8.41
CA SER A 56 -1.36 15.70 7.55
C SER A 56 -1.49 17.11 8.11
N CYS A 57 -1.66 18.10 7.22
CA CYS A 57 -2.08 19.44 7.60
C CYS A 57 -3.51 19.52 8.15
N SER A 58 -4.30 18.46 8.03
CA SER A 58 -5.60 18.34 8.71
C SER A 58 -5.51 17.74 10.12
N SER A 59 -4.32 17.36 10.59
CA SER A 59 -4.10 16.88 11.95
C SER A 59 -4.20 18.02 12.97
N PRO A 60 -4.50 17.74 14.25
CA PRO A 60 -4.26 18.68 15.34
C PRO A 60 -2.82 19.23 15.31
N ARG A 61 -2.61 20.44 15.87
CA ARG A 61 -1.30 21.13 15.88
C ARG A 61 -0.19 20.25 16.46
N TYR A 62 -0.50 19.55 17.54
CA TYR A 62 0.34 18.57 18.21
C TYR A 62 -0.56 17.46 18.76
N THR A 63 0.01 16.27 18.95
CA THR A 63 -0.65 15.15 19.64
C THR A 63 0.29 14.61 20.71
N ARG A 64 -0.24 14.30 21.89
CA ARG A 64 0.47 13.61 22.96
C ARG A 64 0.09 12.15 23.05
N ASP A 65 -0.69 11.68 22.07
CA ASP A 65 -1.15 10.31 22.03
C ASP A 65 0.03 9.37 21.75
N GLN A 66 -0.04 8.20 22.37
CA GLN A 66 0.94 7.16 22.11
C GLN A 66 0.68 6.55 20.73
N ILE A 67 1.73 6.51 19.90
CA ILE A 67 1.65 5.96 18.56
C ILE A 67 2.54 4.72 18.46
N SER A 68 1.94 3.59 18.15
CA SER A 68 2.64 2.36 17.80
C SER A 68 2.51 2.07 16.31
N LEU A 69 3.48 1.36 15.76
CA LEU A 69 3.53 0.98 14.36
C LEU A 69 3.81 -0.52 14.24
N SER A 70 3.11 -1.21 13.33
CA SER A 70 3.51 -2.53 12.89
C SER A 70 3.40 -2.66 11.38
N PHE A 71 4.39 -3.30 10.76
CA PHE A 71 4.41 -3.56 9.33
C PHE A 71 5.08 -4.90 9.05
N GLY A 72 4.87 -5.44 7.85
CA GLY A 72 5.46 -6.71 7.50
C GLY A 72 5.05 -7.20 6.12
N ASP A 73 5.34 -8.48 5.87
CA ASP A 73 5.07 -9.15 4.61
C ASP A 73 4.10 -10.34 4.76
N GLY A 74 3.75 -10.96 3.62
CA GLY A 74 2.86 -12.12 3.57
C GLY A 74 3.50 -13.42 4.05
N TYR A 75 4.77 -13.41 4.44
CA TYR A 75 5.50 -14.58 4.95
C TYR A 75 5.53 -14.64 6.48
N GLY A 76 4.92 -13.66 7.16
CA GLY A 76 4.89 -13.59 8.62
C GLY A 76 6.06 -12.84 9.22
N ASN A 77 6.89 -12.15 8.41
CA ASN A 77 7.92 -11.26 8.94
C ASN A 77 7.25 -9.98 9.44
N GLN A 78 7.13 -9.85 10.76
CA GLN A 78 6.49 -8.71 11.41
C GLN A 78 7.53 -7.85 12.14
N VAL A 79 7.52 -6.56 11.82
CA VAL A 79 8.27 -5.53 12.53
C VAL A 79 7.28 -4.73 13.37
N TYR A 80 7.65 -4.45 14.62
CA TYR A 80 6.82 -3.74 15.58
C TYR A 80 7.65 -2.68 16.30
N ALA A 81 7.13 -1.45 16.31
CA ALA A 81 7.63 -0.36 17.13
C ALA A 81 6.55 0.00 18.17
N PRO A 82 6.79 -0.28 19.47
CA PRO A 82 5.78 -0.11 20.50
C PRO A 82 5.44 1.34 20.79
N ARG A 83 6.40 2.24 20.64
CA ARG A 83 6.22 3.65 20.91
C ARG A 83 7.12 4.47 20.01
N LEU A 84 6.51 5.31 19.19
CA LEU A 84 7.21 6.24 18.30
C LEU A 84 7.16 7.68 18.82
N ASP A 85 6.18 8.01 19.66
CA ASP A 85 6.12 9.29 20.34
C ASP A 85 7.24 9.35 21.41
N ASP A 86 8.29 10.09 21.11
CA ASP A 86 9.27 10.53 22.11
C ASP A 86 8.79 11.88 22.68
N PRO A 87 8.53 11.98 24.00
CA PRO A 87 8.08 13.23 24.63
C PRO A 87 8.97 14.45 24.36
N GLY A 88 10.25 14.25 24.01
CA GLY A 88 11.19 15.32 23.69
C GLY A 88 11.25 15.73 22.22
N SER A 89 10.71 14.93 21.29
CA SER A 89 11.02 15.06 19.85
C SER A 89 10.06 15.95 19.07
N ARG A 90 8.96 16.43 19.69
CA ARG A 90 7.84 17.08 18.97
C ARG A 90 7.36 16.25 17.78
N ALA A 91 7.37 14.92 17.93
CA ALA A 91 6.86 14.02 16.91
C ALA A 91 5.40 14.35 16.57
N PHE A 92 5.04 14.10 15.32
CA PHE A 92 3.67 14.16 14.82
C PHE A 92 3.04 15.56 14.84
N GLU A 93 3.85 16.62 14.76
CA GLU A 93 3.36 17.98 14.53
C GLU A 93 2.58 18.10 13.21
N GLN A 94 1.61 19.01 13.18
CA GLN A 94 0.82 19.28 11.98
C GLN A 94 1.72 19.67 10.80
N CYS A 95 1.46 19.09 9.62
CA CYS A 95 2.26 19.31 8.41
C CYS A 95 3.75 18.94 8.52
N SER A 96 4.16 18.08 9.45
CA SER A 96 5.56 17.67 9.62
C SER A 96 5.85 16.28 9.03
N SER A 97 7.11 15.87 9.07
CA SER A 97 7.52 14.49 8.81
C SER A 97 8.57 14.04 9.79
N ASP A 98 8.34 12.87 10.39
CA ASP A 98 9.22 12.24 11.37
C ASP A 98 9.87 11.00 10.77
N THR A 99 11.16 10.78 11.07
CA THR A 99 11.93 9.65 10.54
C THR A 99 12.42 8.76 11.67
N TYR A 100 12.19 7.46 11.54
CA TYR A 100 12.52 6.44 12.52
C TYR A 100 13.39 5.35 11.91
N GLU A 101 14.40 4.90 12.65
CA GLU A 101 15.12 3.66 12.35
C GLU A 101 14.56 2.53 13.24
N ILE A 102 14.00 1.50 12.63
CA ILE A 102 13.36 0.39 13.34
C ILE A 102 14.05 -0.91 12.92
N ASN A 103 14.44 -1.71 13.91
CA ASN A 103 15.02 -3.04 13.68
C ASN A 103 13.95 -4.11 13.78
N GLY A 104 14.09 -5.17 12.98
CA GLY A 104 13.21 -6.33 13.03
C GLY A 104 13.60 -7.41 12.01
N PRO A 105 12.79 -8.48 11.88
CA PRO A 105 13.01 -9.51 10.89
C PRO A 105 13.01 -8.93 9.47
N CYS A 106 13.77 -9.57 8.59
CA CYS A 106 13.89 -9.15 7.20
C CYS A 106 12.64 -9.51 6.39
N ALA A 107 11.74 -8.55 6.19
CA ALA A 107 10.62 -8.63 5.27
C ALA A 107 11.06 -8.51 3.80
N TYR A 108 10.45 -9.33 2.92
CA TYR A 108 10.70 -9.35 1.48
C TYR A 108 9.92 -8.26 0.74
N GLN A 109 8.59 -8.36 0.78
CA GLN A 109 7.68 -7.40 0.15
C GLN A 109 6.70 -6.92 1.22
N ILE A 110 6.99 -5.75 1.77
CA ILE A 110 6.10 -5.10 2.75
C ILE A 110 4.75 -4.88 2.07
N CYS A 111 3.72 -5.52 2.61
CA CYS A 111 2.37 -5.51 2.05
C CYS A 111 1.32 -5.06 3.06
N TYR A 112 1.67 -4.91 4.33
CA TYR A 112 0.77 -4.34 5.32
C TYR A 112 1.48 -3.32 6.20
N VAL A 113 0.70 -2.39 6.72
CA VAL A 113 1.10 -1.47 7.79
C VAL A 113 -0.13 -1.11 8.61
N TYR A 114 0.02 -1.12 9.93
CA TYR A 114 -0.98 -0.69 10.87
C TYR A 114 -0.40 0.31 11.85
N LEU A 115 -1.18 1.33 12.16
CA LEU A 115 -0.93 2.31 13.22
C LEU A 115 -1.88 2.03 14.37
N TYR A 116 -1.40 2.25 15.60
CA TYR A 116 -2.21 2.20 16.81
C TYR A 116 -2.05 3.52 17.54
N ARG A 117 -3.16 4.13 17.96
CA ARG A 117 -3.18 5.38 18.71
C ARG A 117 -3.85 5.17 20.05
N SER A 118 -3.24 5.66 21.13
CA SER A 118 -3.82 5.66 22.47
C SER A 118 -3.72 7.05 23.10
N GLY A 119 -4.86 7.67 23.38
CA GLY A 119 -4.93 8.99 24.00
C GLY A 119 -6.08 9.85 23.45
N PRO A 120 -6.27 11.05 24.00
CA PRO A 120 -7.44 11.88 23.70
C PRO A 120 -7.23 12.91 22.58
N ASP A 121 -6.00 13.20 22.15
CA ASP A 121 -5.72 14.38 21.31
C ASP A 121 -6.13 14.17 19.84
N GLY A 122 -6.08 12.93 19.37
CA GLY A 122 -6.31 12.58 17.98
C GLY A 122 -5.07 12.80 17.11
N TRP A 123 -5.06 12.19 15.93
CA TRP A 123 -3.98 12.35 14.96
C TRP A 123 -4.42 11.94 13.55
N VAL A 124 -3.96 12.69 12.54
CA VAL A 124 -4.22 12.42 11.12
C VAL A 124 -2.89 12.19 10.39
N PRO A 125 -2.45 10.94 10.20
CA PRO A 125 -1.32 10.64 9.34
C PRO A 125 -1.65 11.00 7.89
N GLY A 126 -0.71 11.63 7.20
CA GLY A 126 -0.74 11.80 5.75
C GLY A 126 -0.28 10.51 5.06
N SER A 127 0.95 10.07 5.33
CA SER A 127 1.48 8.82 4.77
C SER A 127 2.53 8.16 5.65
N VAL A 128 2.70 6.85 5.47
CA VAL A 128 3.80 6.06 6.04
C VAL A 128 4.62 5.49 4.89
N LYS A 129 5.89 5.86 4.80
CA LYS A 129 6.84 5.36 3.81
C LYS A 129 7.88 4.49 4.50
N ILE A 130 8.09 3.27 4.00
CA ILE A 130 8.96 2.27 4.60
C ILE A 130 9.95 1.76 3.56
N PHE A 131 11.22 1.66 3.92
CA PHE A 131 12.24 1.02 3.11
C PHE A 131 13.36 0.46 3.99
N SER A 132 13.98 -0.62 3.53
CA SER A 132 15.27 -1.12 4.01
C SER A 132 16.38 -0.73 3.03
N HIS A 133 17.63 -0.74 3.49
CA HIS A 133 18.80 -0.43 2.67
C HIS A 133 18.85 -1.36 1.43
N GLY A 134 18.82 -0.78 0.22
CA GLY A 134 18.84 -1.52 -1.04
C GLY A 134 17.49 -2.09 -1.51
N SER A 135 16.40 -1.84 -0.78
CA SER A 135 15.04 -2.23 -1.19
C SER A 135 14.24 -1.06 -1.77
N LYS A 136 13.18 -1.35 -2.54
CA LYS A 136 12.25 -0.33 -3.02
C LYS A 136 11.38 0.16 -1.86
N ALA A 137 11.19 1.46 -1.77
CA ALA A 137 10.29 2.05 -0.78
C ALA A 137 8.82 1.75 -1.11
N VAL A 138 8.03 1.47 -0.07
CA VAL A 138 6.58 1.31 -0.12
C VAL A 138 5.95 2.45 0.65
N THR A 139 4.89 3.04 0.11
CA THR A 139 4.19 4.18 0.73
C THR A 139 2.71 3.87 0.89
N PHE A 140 2.17 4.16 2.07
CA PHE A 140 0.77 3.97 2.45
C PHE A 140 0.13 5.30 2.83
N SER A 141 -0.91 5.73 2.12
CA SER A 141 -1.53 7.04 2.29
C SER A 141 -2.80 6.95 3.15
N TYR A 142 -2.80 7.57 4.33
CA TYR A 142 -3.91 7.52 5.27
C TYR A 142 -4.90 8.68 5.10
N ASN A 143 -4.45 9.92 5.29
CA ASN A 143 -5.24 11.17 5.21
C ASN A 143 -6.59 11.11 5.96
N THR A 144 -6.64 10.37 7.07
CA THR A 144 -7.84 10.19 7.90
C THR A 144 -7.45 9.98 9.36
N PHE A 145 -8.38 10.21 10.28
CA PHE A 145 -8.14 10.02 11.71
C PHE A 145 -7.84 8.55 12.00
N VAL A 146 -6.80 8.31 12.80
CA VAL A 146 -6.56 6.99 13.41
C VAL A 146 -7.50 6.86 14.61
N PRO A 147 -8.42 5.88 14.65
CA PRO A 147 -9.30 5.70 15.79
C PRO A 147 -8.52 5.32 17.05
N GLU A 148 -9.11 5.57 18.21
CA GLU A 148 -8.46 5.23 19.49
C GLU A 148 -8.46 3.73 19.74
N SER A 149 -7.38 3.22 20.33
CA SER A 149 -7.26 1.88 20.88
C SER A 149 -7.51 0.73 19.90
N ILE A 150 -7.30 0.96 18.60
CA ILE A 150 -7.45 -0.05 17.56
C ILE A 150 -6.33 0.04 16.53
N TRP A 151 -5.90 -1.12 16.02
CA TRP A 151 -4.97 -1.20 14.89
C TRP A 151 -5.68 -0.80 13.60
N TYR A 152 -5.19 0.24 12.92
CA TYR A 152 -5.83 0.85 11.77
C TYR A 152 -4.84 1.08 10.64
N GLY A 153 -5.16 0.63 9.43
CA GLY A 153 -4.20 0.64 8.33
C GLY A 153 -4.57 -0.26 7.15
N PHE A 154 -3.56 -0.82 6.50
CA PHE A 154 -3.69 -1.54 5.24
C PHE A 154 -3.13 -2.95 5.35
N ASN A 155 -3.77 -3.91 4.69
CA ASN A 155 -3.22 -5.25 4.48
C ASN A 155 -3.48 -5.73 3.06
N TYR A 156 -2.42 -5.73 2.25
CA TYR A 156 -2.41 -6.14 0.85
C TYR A 156 -1.78 -7.51 0.63
N CYS A 157 -1.44 -8.25 1.68
CA CYS A 157 -0.61 -9.45 1.55
C CYS A 157 -1.28 -10.59 0.76
N ASN A 158 -2.62 -10.62 0.75
CA ASN A 158 -3.40 -11.55 -0.09
C ASN A 158 -3.68 -11.01 -1.49
N SER A 159 -3.48 -9.71 -1.72
CA SER A 159 -3.70 -9.04 -3.01
C SER A 159 -2.42 -8.87 -3.83
N VAL A 160 -1.28 -9.41 -3.38
CA VAL A 160 -0.06 -9.50 -4.18
C VAL A 160 -0.18 -10.65 -5.20
N SER A 161 -1.25 -10.62 -5.99
CA SER A 161 -1.34 -11.36 -7.24
C SER A 161 -0.53 -10.58 -8.27
N HIS A 162 0.74 -10.94 -8.45
CA HIS A 162 1.61 -10.54 -9.54
C HIS A 162 1.30 -9.17 -10.18
N SER A 163 1.78 -8.08 -9.60
CA SER A 163 2.14 -6.90 -10.39
C SER A 163 3.41 -7.19 -11.20
N ASN A 164 3.37 -8.24 -12.01
CA ASN A 164 4.10 -8.22 -13.26
C ASN A 164 3.46 -7.07 -14.03
N SER A 165 4.16 -5.96 -14.11
CA SER A 165 3.96 -4.99 -15.17
C SER A 165 3.97 -5.76 -16.48
N LEU A 166 2.79 -6.15 -16.95
CA LEU A 166 2.62 -6.65 -18.29
C LEU A 166 3.05 -5.48 -19.16
N ALA A 167 4.24 -5.60 -19.72
CA ALA A 167 4.58 -4.93 -20.96
C ALA A 167 3.52 -5.38 -21.97
N PHE A 168 2.41 -4.65 -21.99
CA PHE A 168 1.32 -4.82 -22.93
C PHE A 168 1.86 -4.38 -24.30
N GLY A 169 2.50 -5.34 -24.97
CA GLY A 169 2.24 -5.66 -26.36
C GLY A 169 2.57 -4.60 -27.41
N LEU A 170 3.84 -4.30 -27.64
CA LEU A 170 4.25 -3.85 -28.99
C LEU A 170 3.93 -4.94 -30.03
N GLY A 171 4.13 -6.22 -29.68
CA GLY A 171 3.81 -7.35 -30.56
C GLY A 171 2.32 -7.57 -30.80
N LYS A 172 1.44 -7.17 -29.87
CA LYS A 172 -0.02 -7.25 -30.05
C LYS A 172 -0.59 -6.06 -30.84
N LEU A 173 0.00 -4.86 -30.70
CA LEU A 173 -0.39 -3.70 -31.51
C LEU A 173 -0.12 -3.92 -33.01
N ILE A 174 1.00 -4.57 -33.38
CA ILE A 174 1.35 -4.82 -34.79
C ILE A 174 0.35 -5.80 -35.44
N LEU A 175 -0.06 -6.85 -34.72
CA LEU A 175 -1.07 -7.81 -35.19
C LEU A 175 -2.48 -7.19 -35.33
N VAL A 176 -2.83 -6.24 -34.45
CA VAL A 176 -4.12 -5.53 -34.48
C VAL A 176 -4.18 -4.53 -35.64
N VAL A 177 -3.11 -3.79 -35.92
CA VAL A 177 -3.05 -2.84 -37.05
C VAL A 177 -3.13 -3.56 -38.40
N LEU A 178 -2.47 -4.71 -38.55
CA LEU A 178 -2.59 -5.53 -39.77
C LEU A 178 -4.02 -6.04 -40.00
N ALA A 179 -4.72 -6.47 -38.94
CA ALA A 179 -6.08 -6.98 -39.06
C ALA A 179 -7.11 -5.88 -39.39
N THR A 180 -6.90 -4.65 -38.91
CA THR A 180 -7.76 -3.50 -39.25
C THR A 180 -7.51 -2.93 -40.65
N LEU A 181 -6.31 -3.11 -41.21
CA LEU A 181 -5.99 -2.72 -42.59
C LEU A 181 -6.52 -3.71 -43.64
N LEU A 182 -6.91 -4.91 -43.21
CA LEU A 182 -7.47 -5.98 -44.04
C LEU A 182 -9.02 -6.07 -43.94
N CYS A 183 -9.66 -5.17 -43.18
CA CYS A 183 -11.11 -4.97 -43.17
C CYS A 183 -11.53 -3.77 -44.01
#